data_AF-A0A972LSJ8-F1
#
_entry.id   AF-A0A972LSJ8-F1
#
_cell.length_a   1.000
_cell.length_b   1.000
_cell.length_c   1.000
_cell.angle_alpha   90.00
_cell.angle_beta   90.00
_cell.angle_gamma   90.00
#
_symmetry.space_group_name_H-M   'P 1'
#
loop_
_entity.id
_entity.type
_entity.pdbx_description
1 polymer ?
#
loop_
_entity_poly.entity_id
_entity_poly.type
_entity_poly.pdbx_seq_one_letter_code
_entity_poly.pdbx_strand_id
1 'polypeptide(L)'
;MNEKKNEPDSPLVLDQQPLPVRRPLWKPVLLSLVIFASGAIVGTSATLILIRQQIHYRIHHPDEMPGNVASRLQRKLDLSDEQTEQVQAVLTERQQAIQQIRREFQPQLESELDKLEKQVADLLDDSQSATWRQKFQAMRAEWLPAAP
;
A
#
# COMPACT_ATOMS: atom_id res chain seq x y z
N MET A 1 55.20 33.11 -73.03
CA MET A 1 56.56 32.63 -72.71
C MET A 1 56.49 31.95 -71.34
N ASN A 2 56.73 30.63 -71.32
CA ASN A 2 57.01 29.74 -70.16
C ASN A 2 55.79 29.42 -69.28
N GLU A 3 55.12 28.26 -69.40
CA GLU A 3 55.57 26.86 -69.20
C GLU A 3 56.10 26.58 -67.79
N LYS A 4 55.60 25.45 -67.23
CA LYS A 4 56.01 24.72 -66.02
C LYS A 4 55.08 24.99 -64.81
N LYS A 5 54.49 24.00 -64.13
CA LYS A 5 54.86 22.59 -64.00
C LYS A 5 53.94 21.91 -62.98
N ASN A 6 53.47 20.71 -63.34
CA ASN A 6 53.23 19.54 -62.49
C ASN A 6 52.09 19.58 -61.46
N GLU A 7 51.02 18.86 -61.83
CA GLU A 7 50.32 17.97 -60.91
C GLU A 7 51.06 16.63 -60.90
N PRO A 8 51.50 16.13 -59.73
CA PRO A 8 50.94 14.86 -59.28
C PRO A 8 50.75 14.77 -57.76
N ASP A 9 50.12 13.67 -57.36
CA ASP A 9 50.02 13.12 -55.99
C ASP A 9 48.80 13.57 -55.17
N SER A 10 47.62 13.09 -55.59
CA SER A 10 46.58 12.77 -54.61
C SER A 10 47.00 11.52 -53.84
N PRO A 11 47.30 11.58 -52.52
CA PRO A 11 47.57 10.39 -51.76
C PRO A 11 46.26 9.63 -51.53
N LEU A 12 46.33 8.31 -51.69
CA LEU A 12 45.31 7.35 -51.31
C LEU A 12 44.80 7.66 -49.89
N VAL A 13 43.60 8.23 -49.78
CA VAL A 13 42.91 8.38 -48.51
C VAL A 13 42.47 6.97 -48.08
N LEU A 14 43.30 6.33 -47.28
CA LEU A 14 42.96 5.10 -46.58
C LEU A 14 41.80 5.40 -45.63
N ASP A 15 40.65 4.79 -45.93
CA ASP A 15 39.41 4.87 -45.16
C ASP A 15 39.66 4.37 -43.72
N GLN A 16 39.86 5.30 -42.78
CA GLN A 16 39.99 4.97 -41.36
C GLN A 16 38.60 4.80 -40.75
N GLN A 17 38.07 3.59 -40.80
CA GLN A 17 36.88 3.21 -40.04
C GLN A 17 37.16 3.32 -38.52
N PRO A 18 36.38 4.08 -37.73
CA PRO A 18 36.60 4.18 -36.29
C PRO A 18 36.24 2.87 -35.58
N LEU A 19 37.12 2.41 -34.69
CA LEU A 19 36.93 1.19 -33.89
C LEU A 19 35.70 1.30 -32.96
N PRO A 20 34.91 0.23 -32.79
CA PRO A 20 33.74 0.25 -31.92
C PRO A 20 34.15 0.36 -30.44
N VAL A 21 33.80 1.47 -29.81
CA VAL A 21 34.02 1.71 -28.37
C VAL A 21 33.10 0.79 -27.57
N ARG A 22 33.68 -0.21 -26.86
CA ARG A 22 32.94 -1.08 -25.95
C ARG A 22 32.43 -0.29 -24.74
N ARG A 23 31.16 0.11 -24.78
CA ARG A 23 30.50 0.77 -23.64
C ARG A 23 30.19 -0.26 -22.55
N PRO A 24 30.49 0.02 -21.28
CA PRO A 24 30.27 -0.95 -20.22
C PRO A 24 28.77 -1.11 -19.89
N LEU A 25 28.25 -2.33 -20.02
CA LEU A 25 26.82 -2.65 -19.89
C LEU A 25 26.28 -2.62 -18.44
N TRP A 26 27.12 -2.43 -17.43
CA TRP A 26 26.65 -2.34 -16.04
C TRP A 26 25.90 -1.03 -15.73
N LYS A 27 26.25 0.06 -16.43
CA LYS A 27 25.59 1.36 -16.28
C LYS A 27 24.09 1.33 -16.64
N PRO A 28 23.67 0.79 -17.81
CA PRO A 28 22.25 0.66 -18.11
C PRO A 28 21.52 -0.35 -17.21
N VAL A 29 22.21 -1.40 -16.73
CA VAL A 29 21.63 -2.37 -15.78
C VAL A 29 21.32 -1.70 -14.44
N LEU A 30 22.25 -0.89 -13.90
CA LEU A 30 22.03 -0.13 -12.67
C LEU A 30 20.84 0.83 -12.81
N LEU A 31 20.76 1.53 -13.95
CA LEU A 31 19.66 2.45 -14.25
C LEU A 31 18.31 1.73 -14.34
N SER A 32 18.28 0.56 -14.99
CA SER A 32 17.10 -0.30 -15.06
C SER A 32 16.66 -0.78 -13.67
N LEU A 33 17.61 -1.17 -12.82
CA LEU A 33 17.34 -1.62 -11.45
C LEU A 33 16.72 -0.50 -10.59
N VAL A 34 17.23 0.73 -10.71
CA VAL A 34 16.69 1.89 -9.98
C VAL A 34 15.27 2.23 -10.44
N ILE A 35 15.02 2.22 -11.76
CA ILE A 35 13.67 2.44 -12.31
C ILE A 35 12.72 1.33 -11.82
N PHE A 36 13.16 0.07 -11.88
CA PHE A 36 12.37 -1.07 -11.42
C PHE A 36 12.07 -1.00 -9.91
N ALA A 37 13.07 -0.68 -9.08
CA ALA A 37 12.89 -0.52 -7.65
C ALA A 37 11.91 0.62 -7.32
N SER A 38 11.97 1.74 -8.06
CA SER A 38 11.02 2.84 -7.89
C SER A 38 9.58 2.41 -8.22
N GLY A 39 9.40 1.65 -9.30
CA GLY A 39 8.10 1.09 -9.67
C GLY A 39 7.58 0.06 -8.67
N ALA A 40 8.46 -0.78 -8.13
CA ALA A 40 8.11 -1.78 -7.11
C ALA A 40 7.64 -1.11 -5.82
N ILE A 41 8.34 -0.06 -5.35
CA ILE A 41 7.95 0.69 -4.15
C ILE A 41 6.57 1.34 -4.33
N VAL A 42 6.33 1.96 -5.50
CA VAL A 42 5.03 2.57 -5.82
C VAL A 42 3.93 1.52 -5.90
N GLY A 43 4.19 0.38 -6.55
CA GLY A 43 3.23 -0.72 -6.69
C GLY A 43 2.86 -1.38 -5.34
N THR A 44 3.86 -1.66 -4.49
CA THR A 44 3.63 -2.22 -3.16
C THR A 44 2.85 -1.23 -2.27
N SER A 45 3.20 0.06 -2.33
CA SER A 45 2.50 1.10 -1.56
C SER A 45 1.04 1.22 -2.00
N ALA A 46 0.76 1.27 -3.30
CA ALA A 46 -0.60 1.31 -3.83
C ALA A 46 -1.42 0.08 -3.43
N THR A 47 -0.82 -1.12 -3.47
CA THR A 47 -1.48 -2.37 -3.09
C THR A 47 -1.82 -2.38 -1.60
N LEU A 48 -0.91 -1.92 -0.73
CA LEU A 48 -1.17 -1.82 0.71
C LEU A 48 -2.26 -0.78 1.03
N ILE A 49 -2.29 0.34 0.31
CA ILE A 49 -3.34 1.36 0.45
C ILE A 49 -4.71 0.80 0.07
N LEU A 50 -4.80 0.06 -1.05
CA LEU A 50 -6.06 -0.57 -1.48
C LEU A 50 -6.53 -1.64 -0.49
N ILE A 51 -5.62 -2.48 0.02
CA ILE A 51 -5.95 -3.48 1.05
C ILE A 51 -6.46 -2.80 2.33
N ARG A 52 -5.80 -1.72 2.77
CA ARG A 52 -6.25 -0.93 3.93
C ARG A 52 -7.63 -0.30 3.70
N GLN A 53 -7.87 0.32 2.55
CA GLN A 53 -9.17 0.89 2.20
C GLN A 53 -10.28 -0.18 2.14
N GLN A 54 -9.97 -1.37 1.62
CA GLN A 54 -10.94 -2.46 1.54
C GLN A 54 -11.26 -3.06 2.91
N ILE A 55 -10.27 -3.15 3.81
CA ILE A 55 -10.47 -3.59 5.19
C ILE A 55 -11.26 -2.53 5.96
N HIS A 56 -10.92 -1.25 5.82
CA HIS A 56 -11.63 -0.13 6.44
C HIS A 56 -13.10 -0.09 5.99
N TYR A 57 -13.38 -0.17 4.68
CA TYR A 57 -14.76 -0.21 4.16
C TYR A 57 -15.59 -1.39 4.71
N ARG A 58 -14.97 -2.58 4.86
CA ARG A 58 -15.65 -3.75 5.41
C ARG A 58 -15.87 -3.69 6.92
N ILE A 59 -15.01 -2.99 7.65
CA ILE A 59 -15.18 -2.78 9.09
C ILE A 59 -16.26 -1.73 9.35
N HIS A 60 -16.40 -0.73 8.47
CA HIS A 60 -17.34 0.39 8.63
C HIS A 60 -18.78 0.14 8.13
N HIS A 61 -19.06 -0.98 7.47
CA HIS A 61 -20.43 -1.38 7.07
C HIS A 61 -20.80 -2.74 7.65
N PRO A 62 -21.02 -2.84 8.99
CA PRO A 62 -21.33 -4.09 9.64
C PRO A 62 -22.70 -4.67 9.22
N ASP A 63 -23.68 -3.85 8.84
CA ASP A 63 -25.05 -4.32 8.63
C ASP A 63 -25.25 -5.20 7.38
N GLU A 64 -24.33 -5.16 6.40
CA GLU A 64 -24.40 -6.01 5.20
C GLU A 64 -23.50 -7.26 5.30
N MET A 65 -22.71 -7.41 6.37
CA MET A 65 -21.75 -8.50 6.53
C MET A 65 -22.39 -9.90 6.56
N PRO A 66 -23.52 -10.18 7.25
CA PRO A 66 -24.07 -11.53 7.34
C PRO A 66 -24.53 -12.05 5.99
N GLY A 67 -25.27 -11.24 5.22
CA GLY A 67 -25.80 -11.63 3.90
C GLY A 67 -24.69 -11.77 2.84
N ASN A 68 -23.70 -10.87 2.85
CA ASN A 68 -22.57 -10.94 1.93
C ASN A 68 -21.64 -12.13 2.24
N VAL A 69 -21.47 -12.48 3.52
CA VAL A 69 -20.69 -13.65 3.93
C VAL A 69 -21.46 -14.94 3.64
N ALA A 70 -22.76 -15.00 3.94
CA ALA A 70 -23.61 -16.16 3.63
C ALA A 70 -23.65 -16.46 2.13
N SER A 71 -23.88 -15.45 1.27
CA SER A 71 -23.88 -15.63 -0.19
C SER A 71 -22.51 -15.99 -0.78
N ARG A 72 -21.41 -15.60 -0.11
CA ARG A 72 -20.06 -16.03 -0.47
C ARG A 72 -19.77 -17.47 -0.02
N LEU A 73 -20.30 -17.88 1.13
CA LEU A 73 -20.23 -19.25 1.62
C LEU A 73 -21.09 -20.18 0.75
N GLN A 74 -22.29 -19.75 0.37
CA GLN A 74 -23.16 -20.44 -0.58
C GLN A 74 -22.40 -20.78 -1.86
N ARG A 75 -21.79 -19.78 -2.52
CA ARG A 75 -21.01 -19.99 -3.76
C ARG A 75 -19.75 -20.84 -3.61
N LYS A 76 -19.17 -20.92 -2.42
CA LYS A 76 -17.92 -21.67 -2.17
C LYS A 76 -18.15 -23.10 -1.72
N LEU A 77 -19.23 -23.33 -0.99
CA LEU A 77 -19.57 -24.62 -0.38
C LEU A 77 -20.78 -25.27 -1.06
N ASP A 78 -21.33 -24.62 -2.09
CA ASP A 78 -22.50 -25.05 -2.85
C ASP A 78 -23.70 -25.35 -1.92
N LEU A 79 -23.97 -24.42 -1.00
CA LEU A 79 -25.02 -24.57 0.00
C LEU A 79 -26.41 -24.49 -0.67
N SER A 80 -27.35 -25.31 -0.18
CA SER A 80 -28.76 -25.14 -0.52
C SER A 80 -29.32 -23.82 0.02
N ASP A 81 -30.46 -23.38 -0.50
CA ASP A 81 -31.12 -22.16 -0.01
C ASP A 81 -31.47 -22.27 1.49
N GLU A 82 -31.93 -23.44 1.93
CA GLU A 82 -32.23 -23.72 3.34
C GLU A 82 -30.98 -23.68 4.22
N GLN A 83 -29.85 -24.23 3.76
CA GLN A 83 -28.57 -24.14 4.47
C GLN A 83 -28.05 -22.69 4.52
N THR A 84 -28.27 -21.92 3.46
CA THR A 84 -27.85 -20.52 3.38
C THR A 84 -28.62 -19.66 4.37
N GLU A 85 -29.93 -19.88 4.50
CA GLU A 85 -30.78 -19.19 5.48
C GLU A 85 -30.35 -19.50 6.92
N GLN A 86 -30.08 -20.78 7.23
CA GLN A 86 -29.58 -21.18 8.55
C GLN A 86 -28.22 -20.56 8.87
N VAL A 87 -27.29 -20.56 7.91
CA VAL A 87 -25.97 -19.92 8.07
C VAL A 87 -26.11 -18.41 8.27
N GLN A 88 -27.01 -17.75 7.53
CA GLN A 88 -27.27 -16.33 7.70
C GLN A 88 -27.82 -16.00 9.10
N ALA A 89 -28.74 -16.82 9.62
CA ALA A 89 -29.27 -16.66 10.97
C ALA A 89 -28.16 -16.77 12.03
N VAL A 90 -27.32 -17.80 11.94
CA VAL A 90 -26.17 -17.99 12.85
C VAL A 90 -25.20 -16.81 12.76
N LEU A 91 -24.84 -16.37 11.55
CA LEU A 91 -23.94 -15.23 11.37
C LEU A 91 -24.52 -13.94 11.97
N THR A 92 -25.83 -13.72 11.83
CA THR A 92 -26.52 -12.55 12.39
C THR A 92 -26.49 -12.57 13.92
N GLU A 93 -26.82 -13.70 14.54
CA GLU A 93 -26.77 -13.85 16.00
C GLU A 93 -25.34 -13.61 16.53
N ARG A 94 -24.34 -14.23 15.90
CA ARG A 94 -22.94 -14.08 16.32
C ARG A 94 -22.44 -12.65 16.12
N GLN A 95 -22.86 -11.97 15.06
CA GLN A 95 -22.54 -10.56 14.86
C GLN A 95 -23.13 -9.69 15.98
N GLN A 96 -24.38 -9.92 16.38
CA GLN A 96 -25.00 -9.18 17.48
C GLN A 96 -24.25 -9.39 18.80
N ALA A 97 -23.87 -10.63 19.11
CA ALA A 97 -23.06 -10.93 20.29
C ALA A 97 -21.71 -10.21 20.27
N ILE A 98 -21.01 -10.19 19.13
CA ILE A 98 -19.74 -9.46 18.97
C ILE A 98 -19.95 -7.96 19.15
N GLN A 99 -21.03 -7.39 18.61
CA GLN A 99 -21.35 -5.96 18.78
C GLN A 99 -21.64 -5.62 20.24
N GLN A 100 -22.29 -6.51 20.98
CA GLN A 100 -22.51 -6.31 22.41
C GLN A 100 -21.20 -6.31 23.19
N ILE A 101 -20.32 -7.29 22.95
CA ILE A 101 -18.99 -7.34 23.57
C ILE A 101 -18.19 -6.06 23.25
N ARG A 102 -18.24 -5.60 22.00
CA ARG A 102 -17.61 -4.34 21.60
C ARG A 102 -18.14 -3.17 22.42
N ARG A 103 -19.46 -2.99 22.52
CA ARG A 103 -20.06 -1.89 23.30
C ARG A 103 -19.63 -1.91 24.77
N GLU A 104 -19.47 -3.08 25.37
CA GLU A 104 -19.06 -3.22 26.77
C GLU A 104 -17.55 -2.93 26.97
N PHE A 105 -16.70 -3.39 26.07
CA PHE A 105 -15.24 -3.24 26.17
C PHE A 105 -14.69 -1.93 25.59
N GLN A 106 -15.37 -1.34 24.61
CA GLN A 106 -14.99 -0.08 23.96
C GLN A 106 -14.67 1.04 24.96
N PRO A 107 -15.53 1.37 25.94
CA PRO A 107 -15.25 2.47 26.87
C PRO A 107 -14.03 2.19 27.76
N GLN A 108 -13.80 0.93 28.13
CA GLN A 108 -12.64 0.54 28.92
C GLN A 108 -11.36 0.71 28.10
N LEU A 109 -11.37 0.26 26.85
CA LEU A 109 -10.26 0.42 25.93
C LEU A 109 -9.96 1.90 25.65
N GLU A 110 -10.98 2.72 25.41
CA GLU A 110 -10.83 4.16 25.20
C GLU A 110 -10.21 4.85 26.41
N SER A 111 -10.67 4.51 27.62
CA SER A 111 -10.08 5.02 28.87
C SER A 111 -8.58 4.68 29.00
N GLU A 112 -8.18 3.45 28.69
CA GLU A 112 -6.77 3.07 28.76
C GLU A 112 -5.92 3.77 27.70
N LEU A 113 -6.47 3.99 26.51
CA LEU A 113 -5.80 4.75 25.45
C LEU A 113 -5.66 6.23 25.80
N ASP A 114 -6.65 6.84 26.44
CA ASP A 114 -6.58 8.22 26.91
C ASP A 114 -5.49 8.39 27.99
N LYS A 115 -5.40 7.43 28.92
CA LYS A 115 -4.34 7.41 29.93
C LYS A 115 -2.97 7.28 29.28
N LEU A 116 -2.82 6.39 28.31
CA LEU A 116 -1.57 6.18 27.58
C LEU A 116 -1.17 7.46 26.83
N GLU A 117 -2.09 8.08 26.08
CA GLU A 117 -1.83 9.33 25.35
C GLU A 117 -1.29 10.41 26.28
N LYS A 118 -1.96 10.62 27.42
CA LYS A 118 -1.59 11.62 28.41
C LYS A 118 -0.24 11.31 29.07
N GLN A 119 -0.04 10.08 29.54
CA GLN A 119 1.21 9.70 30.22
C GLN A 119 2.42 9.82 29.30
N VAL A 120 2.28 9.48 28.02
CA VAL A 120 3.35 9.65 27.05
C VAL A 120 3.57 11.14 26.76
N ALA A 121 2.51 11.94 26.60
CA ALA A 121 2.63 13.38 26.39
C ALA A 121 3.33 14.08 27.57
N ASP A 122 3.02 13.71 28.81
CA ASP A 122 3.60 14.33 30.01
C ASP A 122 5.12 14.09 30.15
N LEU A 123 5.68 13.10 29.42
CA LEU A 123 7.12 12.80 29.39
C LEU A 123 7.88 13.52 28.26
N LEU A 124 7.16 14.17 27.34
CA LEU A 124 7.70 14.77 26.14
C LEU A 124 7.77 16.29 26.26
N ASP A 125 8.66 16.91 25.49
CA ASP A 125 8.65 18.37 25.34
C ASP A 125 7.42 18.86 24.55
N ASP A 126 7.17 20.18 24.56
CA ASP A 126 5.97 20.77 23.94
C ASP A 126 5.83 20.44 22.45
N SER A 127 6.95 20.41 21.71
CA SER A 127 6.96 20.13 20.27
C SER A 127 6.71 18.64 19.99
N GLN A 128 7.31 17.77 20.79
CA GLN A 128 7.13 16.32 20.71
C GLN A 128 5.72 15.91 21.12
N SER A 129 5.17 16.52 22.16
CA SER A 129 3.79 16.31 22.64
C SER A 129 2.75 16.65 21.59
N ALA A 130 2.89 17.79 20.91
CA ALA A 130 1.99 18.17 19.82
C ALA A 130 2.01 17.15 18.67
N THR A 131 3.21 16.70 18.28
CA THR A 131 3.39 15.69 17.23
C THR A 131 2.83 14.33 17.64
N TRP A 132 3.05 13.93 18.89
CA TRP A 132 2.54 12.69 19.46
C TRP A 132 1.02 12.65 19.43
N ARG A 133 0.35 13.69 19.94
CA ARG A 133 -1.12 13.80 19.96
C ARG A 133 -1.73 13.68 18.57
N GLN A 134 -1.15 14.36 17.58
CA GLN A 134 -1.62 14.27 16.21
C GLN A 134 -1.52 12.85 15.65
N LYS A 135 -0.38 12.18 15.85
CA LYS A 135 -0.16 10.80 15.38
C LYS A 135 -1.05 9.80 16.12
N PHE A 136 -1.22 9.98 17.42
CA PHE A 136 -2.06 9.11 18.24
C PHE A 136 -3.53 9.19 17.82
N GLN A 137 -4.05 10.39 17.55
CA GLN A 137 -5.41 10.57 17.04
C GLN A 137 -5.61 9.91 15.67
N ALA A 138 -4.65 10.04 14.75
CA ALA A 138 -4.72 9.38 13.45
C ALA A 138 -4.73 7.85 13.58
N MET A 139 -3.86 7.30 14.45
CA MET A 139 -3.81 5.86 14.72
C MET A 139 -5.10 5.36 15.38
N ARG A 140 -5.64 6.12 16.33
CA ARG A 140 -6.90 5.81 17.02
C ARG A 140 -8.06 5.76 16.03
N ALA A 141 -8.17 6.73 15.12
CA ALA A 141 -9.22 6.78 14.11
C ALA A 141 -9.13 5.62 13.10
N GLU A 142 -7.93 5.15 12.77
CA GLU A 142 -7.74 4.03 11.83
C GLU A 142 -7.98 2.65 12.51
N TRP A 143 -7.70 2.51 13.80
CA TRP A 143 -7.71 1.21 14.49
C TRP A 143 -8.96 0.97 15.36
N LEU A 144 -9.55 2.03 15.93
CA LEU A 144 -10.84 1.96 16.61
C LEU A 144 -11.92 2.40 15.63
N PRO A 145 -12.68 1.47 15.02
CA PRO A 145 -13.85 1.87 14.25
C PRO A 145 -14.83 2.62 15.17
N ALA A 146 -15.43 3.68 14.65
CA ALA A 146 -16.41 4.49 15.37
C ALA A 146 -17.50 3.60 15.96
N ALA A 147 -17.85 3.85 17.23
CA ALA A 147 -19.02 3.22 17.84
C ALA A 147 -20.26 3.54 16.98
N PRO A 148 -21.13 2.56 16.70
CA PRO A 148 -22.41 2.81 16.04
C PRO A 148 -23.33 3.70 16.89
#